data_AF-A0A0C2B025-F1
#
_entry.id   AF-A0A0C2B025-F1
#
_cell.length_a   1.000
_cell.length_b   1.000
_cell.length_c   1.000
_cell.angle_alpha   90.00
_cell.angle_beta   90.00
_cell.angle_gamma   90.00
#
_symmetry.space_group_name_H-M   'P 1'
#
loop_
_entity.id
_entity.type
_entity.pdbx_description
1 polymer ?
#
loop_
_entity_poly.entity_id
_entity_poly.type
_entity_poly.pdbx_seq_one_letter_code
_entity_poly.pdbx_strand_id
1 'polypeptide(L)'
;MRDGTRRTAATSAALRLLRPAGLLLFILTEVLLVDAGSLSAAVALAATAAAGSALIACAGLSARAVPAVPHHRVRTAMRDREHRTAFLPQRDPDASGRTRPRAPGRRLPTAA
;
A
#
# COMPACT_ATOMS: atom_id res chain seq x y z
N MET A 1 -11.56 5.95 -22.17
CA MET A 1 -12.34 4.72 -21.96
C MET A 1 -11.46 3.55 -21.46
N ARG A 2 -10.78 3.68 -20.30
CA ARG A 2 -9.96 2.60 -19.68
C ARG A 2 -9.71 2.80 -18.16
N ASP A 3 -10.66 3.42 -17.44
CA ASP A 3 -10.52 3.66 -15.98
C ASP A 3 -11.21 2.59 -15.10
N GLY A 4 -11.95 1.65 -15.71
CA GLY A 4 -12.73 0.63 -14.98
C GLY A 4 -11.90 -0.43 -14.26
N THR A 5 -10.65 -0.67 -14.67
CA THR A 5 -9.82 -1.79 -14.17
C THR A 5 -9.18 -1.54 -12.81
N ARG A 6 -9.05 -0.29 -12.36
CA ARG A 6 -8.42 0.04 -11.07
C ARG A 6 -9.39 0.00 -9.90
N ARG A 7 -10.65 0.38 -10.11
CA ARG A 7 -11.72 0.22 -9.11
C ARG A 7 -12.00 -1.26 -8.82
N THR A 8 -11.92 -2.12 -9.83
CA THR A 8 -12.12 -3.58 -9.69
C THR A 8 -10.92 -4.28 -9.03
N ALA A 9 -9.70 -3.81 -9.23
CA ALA A 9 -8.51 -4.35 -8.56
C ALA A 9 -8.53 -4.08 -7.04
N ALA A 10 -8.89 -2.86 -6.62
CA ALA A 10 -8.99 -2.53 -5.19
C ALA A 10 -10.14 -3.25 -4.48
N THR A 11 -11.30 -3.40 -5.14
CA THR A 11 -12.42 -4.20 -4.60
C THR A 11 -12.12 -5.69 -4.57
N SER A 12 -11.39 -6.22 -5.56
CA SER A 12 -10.99 -7.64 -5.55
C SER A 12 -9.91 -7.95 -4.51
N ALA A 13 -9.01 -7.01 -4.19
CA ALA A 13 -8.10 -7.13 -3.05
C ALA A 13 -8.84 -7.11 -1.71
N ALA A 14 -9.82 -6.21 -1.53
CA ALA A 14 -10.65 -6.16 -0.32
C ALA A 14 -11.48 -7.44 -0.12
N LEU A 15 -12.06 -7.99 -1.19
CA LEU A 15 -12.80 -9.27 -1.15
C LEU A 15 -11.88 -10.46 -0.81
N ARG A 16 -10.60 -10.42 -1.24
CA ARG A 16 -9.61 -11.45 -0.89
C ARG A 16 -9.25 -11.44 0.61
N LEU A 17 -9.30 -10.27 1.25
CA LEU A 17 -9.02 -10.13 2.69
C LEU A 17 -10.24 -10.42 3.56
N LEU A 18 -11.45 -10.40 3.00
CA LEU A 18 -12.69 -10.66 3.73
C LEU A 18 -12.81 -12.12 4.20
N ARG A 19 -12.33 -13.07 3.37
CA ARG A 19 -12.29 -14.50 3.71
C ARG A 19 -11.41 -14.81 4.94
N PRO A 20 -10.12 -14.43 4.99
CA PRO A 20 -9.30 -14.68 6.16
C PRO A 20 -9.77 -13.89 7.38
N ALA A 21 -10.32 -12.68 7.20
CA ALA A 21 -10.89 -11.91 8.32
C ALA A 21 -12.11 -12.58 8.95
N GLY A 22 -13.03 -13.12 8.14
CA GLY A 22 -14.19 -13.87 8.65
C GLY A 22 -13.77 -15.15 9.37
N LEU A 23 -12.75 -15.85 8.85
CA LEU A 23 -12.23 -17.08 9.45
C LEU A 23 -11.50 -16.80 10.78
N LEU A 24 -10.74 -15.72 10.86
CA LEU A 24 -10.14 -15.23 12.10
C LEU A 24 -11.21 -14.91 13.15
N LEU A 25 -12.28 -14.21 12.76
CA LEU A 25 -13.35 -13.79 13.67
C LEU A 25 -14.16 -15.00 14.18
N PHE A 26 -14.38 -16.01 13.33
CA PHE A 26 -14.98 -17.28 13.72
C PHE A 26 -14.12 -18.02 14.75
N ILE A 27 -12.83 -18.22 14.47
CA ILE A 27 -11.89 -18.86 15.42
C ILE A 27 -11.85 -18.10 16.75
N LEU A 28 -11.82 -16.76 16.70
CA LEU A 28 -11.79 -15.92 17.90
C LEU A 28 -13.04 -16.13 18.76
N THR A 29 -14.20 -16.27 18.13
CA THR A 29 -15.48 -16.50 18.79
C THR A 29 -15.53 -17.88 19.43
N GLU A 30 -15.05 -18.91 18.73
CA GLU A 30 -14.94 -20.28 19.27
C GLU A 30 -13.99 -20.33 20.47
N VAL A 31 -12.81 -19.71 20.38
CA VAL A 31 -11.86 -19.62 21.50
C VAL A 31 -12.48 -18.92 22.70
N LEU A 32 -13.25 -17.85 22.47
CA LEU A 32 -13.95 -17.12 23.53
C LEU A 32 -15.06 -17.94 24.20
N LEU A 33 -15.75 -18.79 23.42
CA LEU A 33 -16.78 -19.71 23.93
C LEU A 33 -16.16 -20.84 24.77
N VAL A 34 -14.98 -21.31 24.37
CA VAL A 34 -14.21 -22.34 25.09
C VAL A 34 -13.55 -21.78 26.36
N ASP A 35 -13.10 -20.52 26.32
CA ASP A 35 -12.38 -19.84 27.41
C ASP A 35 -13.30 -19.01 28.34
N ALA A 36 -14.58 -19.40 28.47
CA ALA A 36 -15.60 -18.73 29.29
C ALA A 36 -15.28 -18.64 30.81
N GLY A 37 -14.07 -19.00 31.22
CA GLY A 37 -13.52 -18.83 32.57
C GLY A 37 -12.92 -17.45 32.89
N SER A 38 -12.70 -16.56 31.90
CA SER A 38 -12.16 -15.22 32.21
C SER A 38 -12.86 -14.07 31.45
N LEU A 39 -13.92 -13.52 32.07
CA LEU A 39 -14.61 -12.30 31.64
C LEU A 39 -13.67 -11.14 31.28
N SER A 40 -12.50 -11.05 31.93
CA SER A 40 -11.48 -10.03 31.63
C SER A 40 -10.84 -10.23 30.25
N ALA A 41 -10.48 -11.47 29.88
CA ALA A 41 -9.95 -11.76 28.56
C ALA A 41 -11.01 -11.53 27.47
N ALA A 42 -12.26 -11.88 27.76
CA ALA A 42 -13.40 -11.62 26.88
C ALA A 42 -13.56 -10.13 26.58
N VAL A 43 -13.51 -9.27 27.60
CA VAL A 43 -13.66 -7.82 27.45
C VAL A 43 -12.46 -7.20 26.75
N ALA A 44 -11.23 -7.57 27.11
CA ALA A 44 -10.02 -7.07 26.46
C ALA A 44 -9.98 -7.41 24.97
N LEU A 45 -10.44 -8.61 24.63
CA LEU A 45 -10.51 -9.05 23.24
C LEU A 45 -11.63 -8.37 22.46
N ALA A 46 -12.82 -8.22 23.06
CA ALA A 46 -13.93 -7.47 22.47
C ALA A 46 -13.54 -6.01 22.21
N ALA A 47 -12.84 -5.37 23.15
CA ALA A 47 -12.32 -4.01 22.97
C ALA A 47 -11.31 -3.92 21.81
N THR A 48 -10.43 -4.92 21.70
CA THR A 48 -9.44 -4.98 20.60
C THR A 48 -10.12 -5.21 19.25
N ALA A 49 -11.13 -6.07 19.17
CA ALA A 49 -11.91 -6.29 17.96
C ALA A 49 -12.72 -5.05 17.56
N ALA A 50 -13.31 -4.35 18.52
CA ALA A 50 -14.01 -3.08 18.29
C ALA A 50 -13.04 -2.01 17.77
N ALA A 51 -11.89 -1.83 18.40
CA ALA A 51 -10.86 -0.90 17.94
C ALA A 51 -10.33 -1.26 16.55
N GLY A 52 -10.06 -2.54 16.29
CA GLY A 52 -9.60 -3.03 14.99
C GLY A 52 -10.63 -2.79 13.88
N SER A 53 -11.91 -3.06 14.13
CA SER A 53 -12.98 -2.81 13.16
C SER A 53 -13.17 -1.32 12.87
N ALA A 54 -13.08 -0.46 13.90
CA ALA A 54 -13.12 0.99 13.74
C ALA A 54 -11.95 1.51 12.88
N LEU A 55 -10.72 1.00 13.10
CA LEU A 55 -9.55 1.36 12.30
C LEU A 55 -9.71 0.92 10.84
N ILE A 56 -10.20 -0.30 10.58
CA ILE A 56 -10.46 -0.79 9.22
C ILE A 56 -11.52 0.07 8.53
N ALA A 57 -12.59 0.44 9.24
CA ALA A 57 -13.62 1.33 8.71
C ALA A 57 -13.05 2.71 8.37
N CYS A 58 -12.28 3.32 9.27
CA CYS A 58 -11.59 4.59 9.03
C CYS A 58 -10.62 4.52 7.85
N ALA A 59 -9.82 3.46 7.75
CA ALA A 59 -8.91 3.25 6.63
C ALA A 59 -9.67 3.08 5.31
N GLY A 60 -10.78 2.33 5.30
CA GLY A 60 -11.65 2.14 4.14
C GLY A 60 -12.31 3.46 3.68
N LEU A 61 -12.81 4.25 4.62
CA LEU A 61 -13.35 5.59 4.35
C LEU A 61 -12.28 6.53 3.78
N SER A 62 -11.10 6.54 4.38
CA SER A 62 -9.96 7.36 3.94
C SER A 62 -9.49 6.97 2.54
N ALA A 63 -9.42 5.66 2.25
CA ALA A 63 -9.07 5.16 0.92
C ALA A 63 -10.10 5.52 -0.15
N ARG A 64 -11.40 5.61 0.21
CA ARG A 64 -12.47 6.03 -0.70
C ARG A 64 -12.55 7.54 -0.88
N ALA A 65 -12.06 8.33 0.09
CA ALA A 65 -12.06 9.78 0.02
C ALA A 65 -11.07 10.34 -1.02
N VAL A 66 -10.05 9.57 -1.41
CA VAL A 66 -9.08 9.99 -2.43
C VAL A 66 -9.73 9.92 -3.83
N PRO A 67 -9.82 11.06 -4.57
CA PRO A 67 -10.38 11.06 -5.91
C PRO A 67 -9.56 10.16 -6.85
N ALA A 68 -10.24 9.42 -7.73
CA ALA A 68 -9.57 8.66 -8.77
C ALA A 68 -8.99 9.62 -9.83
N VAL A 69 -7.70 9.93 -9.74
CA VAL A 69 -7.03 10.85 -10.67
C VAL A 69 -6.36 10.04 -11.81
N PRO A 70 -6.52 10.45 -13.08
CA PRO A 70 -5.82 9.84 -14.20
C PRO A 70 -4.30 9.88 -14.04
N HIS A 71 -3.61 8.80 -14.44
CA HIS A 71 -2.15 8.66 -14.32
C HIS A 71 -1.38 9.81 -14.97
N HIS A 72 -1.89 10.36 -16.07
CA HIS A 72 -1.26 11.49 -16.74
C HIS A 72 -1.26 12.75 -15.87
N ARG A 73 -2.33 13.00 -15.09
CA ARG A 73 -2.42 14.17 -14.20
C ARG A 73 -1.44 14.08 -13.03
N VAL A 74 -1.20 12.88 -12.50
CA VAL A 74 -0.18 12.67 -11.46
C VAL A 74 1.20 12.97 -12.04
N ARG A 75 1.50 12.45 -13.24
CA ARG A 75 2.78 12.69 -13.92
C ARG A 75 2.99 14.17 -14.25
N THR A 76 1.96 14.86 -14.75
CA THR A 76 2.07 16.29 -15.04
C THR A 76 2.16 17.11 -13.76
N ALA A 77 1.44 16.75 -12.70
CA ALA A 77 1.56 17.44 -11.41
C ALA A 77 2.95 17.25 -10.77
N MET A 78 3.53 16.06 -10.88
CA MET A 78 4.91 15.81 -10.44
C MET A 78 5.90 16.63 -11.26
N ARG A 79 5.77 16.63 -12.59
CA ARG A 79 6.63 17.42 -13.47
C ARG A 79 6.51 18.92 -13.23
N ASP A 80 5.28 19.40 -13.06
CA ASP A 80 4.97 20.80 -12.74
C ASP A 80 5.50 21.19 -11.34
N ARG A 81 5.45 20.26 -10.38
CA ARG A 81 6.08 20.44 -9.07
C ARG A 81 7.61 20.48 -9.17
N GLU A 82 8.23 19.59 -9.93
CA GLU A 82 9.68 19.59 -10.20
C GLU A 82 10.14 20.91 -10.84
N HIS A 83 9.36 21.45 -11.80
CA HIS A 83 9.61 22.75 -12.41
C HIS A 83 9.45 23.90 -11.41
N ARG A 84 8.46 23.84 -10.51
CA ARG A 84 8.17 24.89 -9.52
C ARG A 84 9.09 24.85 -8.29
N THR A 85 9.58 23.68 -7.89
CA THR A 85 10.46 23.50 -6.73
C THR A 85 11.90 23.28 -7.16
N ALA A 86 12.39 24.09 -8.09
CA ALA A 86 13.70 24.02 -8.73
C ALA A 86 14.81 23.57 -7.76
N PHE A 87 15.05 22.26 -7.70
CA PHE A 87 16.30 21.71 -7.22
C PHE A 87 17.35 22.09 -8.24
N LEU A 88 18.58 22.37 -7.79
CA LEU A 88 19.73 22.49 -8.68
C LEU A 88 19.67 21.36 -9.71
N PRO A 89 19.92 21.65 -11.00
CA PRO A 89 20.02 20.62 -12.01
C PRO A 89 20.84 19.48 -11.42
N GLN A 90 20.27 18.26 -11.38
CA GLN A 90 21.01 17.07 -11.00
C GLN A 90 22.30 17.12 -11.80
N ARG A 91 23.44 17.36 -11.13
CA ARG A 91 24.75 17.40 -11.80
C ARG A 91 24.89 16.02 -12.41
N ASP A 92 24.78 15.96 -13.72
CA ASP A 92 24.87 14.73 -14.48
C ASP A 92 26.12 13.98 -13.97
N PRO A 93 25.96 12.83 -13.30
CA PRO A 93 27.10 12.05 -12.82
C PRO A 93 27.97 11.58 -13.99
N ASP A 94 27.46 11.72 -15.22
CA ASP A 94 28.04 11.28 -16.47
C ASP A 94 28.48 12.46 -17.34
N ALA A 95 28.42 13.68 -16.81
CA ALA A 95 28.92 14.87 -17.47
C ALA A 95 30.39 14.65 -17.89
N SER A 96 30.68 15.05 -19.13
CA SER A 96 32.04 15.10 -19.69
C SER A 96 33.01 15.72 -18.67
N GLY A 97 34.06 14.99 -18.31
CA GLY A 97 35.07 15.43 -17.34
C GLY A 97 34.97 14.84 -15.93
N ARG A 98 34.02 13.95 -15.65
CA ARG A 98 34.00 13.16 -14.40
C ARG A 98 34.15 11.67 -14.68
N THR A 99 35.21 11.07 -14.15
CA THR A 99 35.37 9.62 -14.18
C THR A 99 34.27 9.00 -13.33
N ARG A 100 33.30 8.33 -13.98
CA ARG A 100 32.28 7.54 -13.27
C ARG A 100 32.98 6.56 -12.31
N PRO A 101 32.69 6.56 -11.01
CA PRO A 101 32.95 5.40 -10.16
C PRO A 101 32.09 4.25 -10.73
N ARG A 102 32.69 3.40 -11.57
CA ARG A 102 31.98 2.24 -12.11
C ARG A 102 31.82 1.26 -10.96
N ALA A 103 30.58 1.02 -10.53
CA ALA A 103 30.30 -0.17 -9.73
C ALA A 103 30.88 -1.39 -10.47
N PRO A 104 31.54 -2.35 -9.78
CA PRO A 104 32.15 -3.50 -10.44
C PRO A 104 31.12 -4.23 -11.32
N GLY A 105 31.26 -4.11 -12.64
CA GLY A 105 30.31 -4.67 -13.60
C GLY A 105 30.66 -6.10 -13.94
N ARG A 106 29.76 -7.04 -13.64
CA ARG A 106 29.83 -8.42 -14.15
C ARG A 106 29.69 -8.39 -15.68
N ARG A 107 30.65 -8.98 -16.41
CA ARG A 107 30.64 -9.05 -17.87
C ARG A 107 29.43 -9.84 -18.36
N LEU A 108 28.69 -9.30 -19.33
CA LEU A 108 27.61 -10.00 -20.02
C LEU A 108 28.22 -10.74 -21.24
N PRO A 109 27.89 -12.03 -21.46
CA PRO A 109 28.33 -12.75 -22.66
C PRO A 109 27.52 -12.28 -23.87
N THR A 110 28.22 -11.78 -24.90
CA THR A 110 27.63 -11.52 -26.22
C THR A 110 27.47 -12.85 -26.94
N ALA A 111 26.26 -13.15 -27.40
CA ALA A 111 25.98 -14.35 -28.21
C ALA A 111 26.67 -14.26 -29.57
N ALA A 112 27.26 -15.38 -30.01
CA ALA A 112 27.88 -15.59 -31.32
C ALA A 112 26.85 -16.08 -32.34
#